data_AF-A0AAV2Z3M3-F1
#
_entry.id   AF-A0AAV2Z3M3-F1
#
_cell.length_a   1.000
_cell.length_b   1.000
_cell.length_c   1.000
_cell.angle_alpha   90.00
_cell.angle_beta   90.00
_cell.angle_gamma   90.00
#
_symmetry.space_group_name_H-M   'P 1'
#
loop_
_entity.id
_entity.type
_entity.pdbx_description
1 polymer ?
#
loop_
_entity_poly.entity_id
_entity_poly.type
_entity_poly.pdbx_seq_one_letter_code
_entity_poly.pdbx_strand_id
1 'polypeptide(L)'
;MDGNVDPAPTQAWCRADVKQWLEDHEIAVPGKATKTQLLELVQFNYVLQRLATIEIADGFHHEVQFTPPYHLAFQPIEMVWGQLRTPKDFNKCMEELRRAC
;
A
#
# COMPACT_ATOMS: atom_id res chain seq x y z
N MET A 1 -10.28 -17.29 -13.48
CA MET A 1 -10.06 -17.42 -12.03
C MET A 1 -10.77 -16.24 -11.43
N ASP A 2 -11.95 -16.48 -10.89
CA ASP A 2 -12.89 -15.44 -10.50
C ASP A 2 -12.33 -14.66 -9.32
N GLY A 3 -12.04 -13.37 -9.53
CA GLY A 3 -11.46 -12.45 -8.56
C GLY A 3 -12.48 -12.05 -7.48
N ASN A 4 -12.96 -13.02 -6.71
CA ASN A 4 -13.71 -12.73 -5.50
C ASN A 4 -12.71 -12.35 -4.40
N VAL A 5 -12.42 -11.05 -4.30
CA VAL A 5 -11.69 -10.50 -3.16
C VAL A 5 -12.63 -10.62 -1.96
N ASP A 6 -12.30 -11.48 -1.00
CA ASP A 6 -13.09 -11.60 0.21
C ASP A 6 -13.18 -10.22 0.89
N PRO A 7 -14.39 -9.74 1.24
CA PRO A 7 -14.55 -8.41 1.77
C PRO A 7 -13.83 -8.27 3.11
N ALA A 8 -13.01 -7.23 3.24
CA ALA A 8 -12.34 -6.92 4.49
C ALA A 8 -13.37 -6.75 5.63
N PRO A 9 -13.13 -7.33 6.82
CA PRO A 9 -13.98 -7.15 7.98
C PRO A 9 -14.18 -5.66 8.31
N THR A 10 -15.42 -5.29 8.61
CA THR A 10 -15.80 -3.91 8.97
C THR A 10 -16.31 -3.83 10.41
N GLN A 11 -16.64 -2.63 10.88
CA GLN A 11 -17.24 -2.42 12.22
C GLN A 11 -18.53 -3.22 12.45
N ALA A 12 -19.21 -3.66 11.38
CA ALA A 12 -20.40 -4.50 11.48
C ALA A 12 -20.11 -5.94 11.92
N TRP A 13 -18.89 -6.44 11.71
CA TRP A 13 -18.52 -7.83 12.02
C TRP A 13 -18.33 -8.04 13.52
N CYS A 14 -18.59 -9.25 14.02
CA CYS A 14 -18.32 -9.55 15.42
C CYS A 14 -16.81 -9.80 15.63
N ARG A 15 -16.34 -9.69 16.88
CA ARG A 15 -14.91 -9.88 17.19
C ARG A 15 -14.39 -11.27 16.78
N ALA A 16 -15.24 -12.29 16.89
CA ALA A 16 -14.88 -13.66 16.50
C ALA A 16 -14.69 -13.76 14.98
N ASP A 17 -15.60 -13.17 14.19
CA ASP A 17 -15.51 -13.17 12.73
C ASP A 17 -14.26 -12.45 12.23
N VAL A 18 -13.93 -11.29 12.83
CA VAL A 18 -12.71 -10.55 12.49
C VAL A 18 -11.46 -11.37 12.82
N LYS A 19 -11.46 -12.10 13.95
CA LYS A 19 -10.35 -12.97 14.35
C LYS A 19 -10.19 -14.16 13.38
N GLN A 20 -11.30 -14.78 12.99
CA GLN A 20 -11.29 -15.88 12.03
C GLN A 20 -10.73 -15.42 10.69
N TRP A 21 -11.18 -14.26 10.18
CA TRP A 21 -10.65 -13.70 8.93
C TRP A 21 -9.13 -13.47 9.00
N LEU A 22 -8.62 -12.93 10.11
CA LEU A 22 -7.17 -12.74 10.30
C LEU A 22 -6.41 -14.08 10.31
N GLU A 23 -6.96 -15.10 10.95
CA GLU A 23 -6.38 -16.45 11.00
C GLU A 23 -6.38 -17.13 9.62
N ASP A 24 -7.48 -17.00 8.87
CA ASP A 24 -7.61 -17.52 7.50
C ASP A 24 -6.61 -16.86 6.53
N HIS A 25 -6.18 -15.64 6.83
CA HIS A 25 -5.19 -14.87 6.08
C HIS A 25 -3.76 -14.99 6.64
N GLU A 26 -3.51 -15.94 7.55
CA GLU A 26 -2.21 -16.21 8.19
C GLU A 26 -1.64 -15.01 8.97
N ILE A 27 -2.50 -14.09 9.44
CA ILE A 27 -2.11 -12.92 10.22
C ILE A 27 -2.16 -13.26 11.71
N ALA A 28 -1.03 -13.11 12.40
CA ALA A 28 -0.93 -13.40 13.82
C ALA A 28 -1.82 -12.47 14.66
N VAL A 29 -2.73 -13.06 15.45
CA VAL A 29 -3.65 -12.32 16.31
C VAL A 29 -3.15 -12.32 17.77
N PRO A 30 -2.99 -11.14 18.41
CA PRO A 30 -2.65 -11.08 19.83
C PRO A 30 -3.80 -11.62 20.70
N GLY A 31 -3.50 -12.51 21.65
CA GLY A 31 -4.53 -13.19 22.46
C GLY A 31 -5.44 -12.27 23.29
N LYS A 32 -4.99 -11.05 23.63
CA LYS A 32 -5.77 -10.04 24.37
C LYS A 32 -6.25 -8.87 23.50
N ALA A 33 -6.19 -8.99 22.16
CA ALA A 33 -6.58 -7.90 21.26
C ALA A 33 -8.08 -7.54 21.37
N THR A 34 -8.37 -6.24 21.43
CA THR A 34 -9.74 -5.71 21.35
C THR A 34 -10.26 -5.74 19.91
N LYS A 35 -11.57 -5.65 19.71
CA LYS A 35 -12.16 -5.60 18.35
C LYS A 35 -11.55 -4.47 17.50
N THR A 36 -11.31 -3.31 18.10
CA THR A 36 -10.66 -2.18 17.43
C THR A 36 -9.25 -2.53 16.95
N GLN A 37 -8.43 -3.14 17.82
CA GLN A 37 -7.08 -3.57 17.46
C GLN A 37 -7.07 -4.66 16.37
N LEU A 38 -8.07 -5.56 16.38
CA LEU A 38 -8.23 -6.54 15.30
C LEU A 38 -8.57 -5.85 13.96
N LEU A 39 -9.44 -4.84 13.98
CA LEU A 39 -9.80 -4.09 12.77
C LEU A 39 -8.64 -3.22 12.25
N GLU A 40 -7.80 -2.69 13.14
CA GLU A 40 -6.54 -2.02 12.76
C GLU A 40 -5.57 -2.99 12.10
N LEU A 41 -5.44 -4.22 12.63
CA LEU A 41 -4.65 -5.29 12.02
C LEU A 41 -5.20 -5.68 10.64
N VAL A 42 -6.51 -5.80 10.51
CA VAL A 42 -7.16 -6.02 9.21
C VAL A 42 -6.80 -4.90 8.26
N GLN A 43 -6.97 -3.63 8.65
CA GLN A 43 -6.69 -2.50 7.77
C GLN A 43 -5.21 -2.47 7.33
N PHE A 44 -4.28 -2.69 8.26
CA PHE A 44 -2.85 -2.69 7.96
C PHE A 44 -2.48 -3.80 6.97
N ASN A 45 -2.99 -5.01 7.16
CA ASN A 45 -2.64 -6.16 6.30
C ASN A 45 -3.48 -6.22 5.02
N TYR A 46 -4.69 -5.65 5.02
CA TYR A 46 -5.54 -5.56 3.82
C TYR A 46 -5.01 -4.53 2.83
N VAL A 47 -4.47 -3.39 3.30
CA VAL A 47 -3.75 -2.44 2.42
C VAL A 47 -2.50 -3.11 1.80
N LEU A 48 -1.92 -4.07 2.50
CA LEU A 48 -0.79 -4.87 2.02
C LEU A 48 -1.21 -6.07 1.17
N GLN A 49 -2.51 -6.41 1.05
CA GLN A 49 -2.95 -7.38 0.07
C GLN A 49 -2.55 -6.88 -1.31
N ARG A 50 -1.52 -7.57 -1.82
CA ARG A 50 -0.63 -7.23 -2.93
C ARG A 50 -1.24 -6.24 -3.92
N LEU A 51 -0.92 -4.96 -3.74
CA LEU A 51 -1.15 -3.98 -4.78
C LEU A 51 -0.44 -4.48 -6.05
N ALA A 52 -1.11 -4.41 -7.20
CA ALA A 52 -0.52 -4.81 -8.48
C ALA A 52 0.85 -4.13 -8.71
N THR A 53 1.03 -2.91 -8.18
CA THR A 53 2.32 -2.20 -8.17
C THR A 53 3.44 -2.98 -7.50
N ILE A 54 3.19 -3.65 -6.37
CA ILE A 54 4.18 -4.50 -5.68
C ILE A 54 4.54 -5.68 -6.56
N GLU A 55 3.55 -6.36 -7.15
CA GLU A 55 3.79 -7.52 -8.03
C GLU A 55 4.59 -7.15 -9.28
N ILE A 56 4.26 -6.01 -9.90
CA ILE A 56 4.98 -5.50 -11.06
C ILE A 56 6.42 -5.16 -10.67
N ALA A 57 6.62 -4.42 -9.58
CA ALA A 57 7.95 -4.01 -9.14
C ALA A 57 8.84 -5.22 -8.78
N ASP A 58 8.29 -6.20 -8.08
CA ASP A 58 8.99 -7.45 -7.73
C ASP A 58 9.44 -8.22 -8.98
N GLY A 59 8.60 -8.23 -10.03
CA GLY A 59 8.95 -8.80 -11.34
C GLY A 59 10.16 -8.16 -12.03
N PHE A 60 10.53 -6.93 -11.65
CA PHE A 60 11.73 -6.23 -12.11
C PHE A 60 12.83 -6.13 -11.04
N HIS A 61 12.71 -6.87 -9.93
CA HIS A 61 13.63 -6.79 -8.78
C HIS A 61 13.71 -5.38 -8.16
N HIS A 62 12.60 -4.64 -8.20
CA HIS A 62 12.48 -3.33 -7.59
C HIS A 62 11.69 -3.41 -6.27
N GLU A 63 12.12 -2.62 -5.29
CA GLU A 63 11.44 -2.51 -4.00
C GLU A 63 10.44 -1.35 -4.00
N VAL A 64 9.21 -1.59 -3.53
CA VAL A 64 8.18 -0.55 -3.37
C VAL A 64 8.25 0.03 -1.96
N GLN A 65 8.57 1.32 -1.86
CA GLN A 65 8.54 2.07 -0.61
C GLN A 65 7.18 2.73 -0.41
N PHE A 66 6.54 2.48 0.74
CA PHE A 66 5.29 3.12 1.13
C PHE A 66 5.57 4.33 2.02
N THR A 67 5.00 5.48 1.67
CA THR A 67 5.04 6.63 2.57
C THR A 67 4.15 6.41 3.78
N PRO A 68 4.60 6.75 5.00
CA PRO A 68 3.72 6.81 6.15
C PRO A 68 2.50 7.70 5.86
N PRO A 69 1.31 7.35 6.36
CA PRO A 69 0.12 8.19 6.17
C PRO A 69 0.36 9.61 6.72
N TYR A 70 -0.18 10.61 6.02
CA TYR A 70 -0.17 12.06 6.33
C TYR A 70 1.10 12.87 6.08
N HIS A 71 2.16 12.29 5.50
CA HIS A 71 3.32 13.07 5.05
C HIS A 71 3.44 13.12 3.52
N LEU A 72 2.53 13.87 2.88
CA LEU A 72 2.53 14.15 1.43
C LEU A 72 3.92 14.61 0.94
N ALA A 73 4.63 15.40 1.74
CA ALA A 73 5.97 15.92 1.41
C ALA A 73 7.03 14.85 1.10
N PHE A 74 6.82 13.59 1.52
CA PHE A 74 7.74 12.48 1.25
C PHE A 74 7.24 11.51 0.17
N GLN A 75 6.13 11.83 -0.50
CA GLN A 75 5.72 11.04 -1.64
C GLN A 75 6.70 11.26 -2.79
N PRO A 76 7.23 10.19 -3.42
CA PRO A 76 8.16 10.32 -4.54
C PRO A 76 7.61 11.21 -5.67
N ILE A 77 6.29 11.20 -5.89
CA ILE A 77 5.64 12.07 -6.87
C ILE A 77 5.73 13.55 -6.51
N GLU A 78 5.60 13.89 -5.22
CA GLU A 78 5.71 15.27 -4.73
C GLU A 78 7.16 15.77 -4.81
N MET A 79 8.15 14.88 -4.63
CA MET A 79 9.56 15.22 -4.87
C MET A 79 9.82 15.53 -6.35
N VAL A 80 9.26 14.74 -7.26
CA VAL A 80 9.36 14.98 -8.71
C VAL A 80 8.63 16.29 -9.07
N TRP A 81 7.40 16.50 -8.61
CA TRP A 81 6.67 17.76 -8.83
C TRP A 81 7.38 18.98 -8.25
N GLY A 82 8.05 18.85 -7.11
CA GLY A 82 8.88 19.91 -6.54
C GLY A 82 10.07 20.33 -7.41
N GLN A 83 10.58 19.43 -8.25
CA GLN A 83 11.61 19.74 -9.25
C GLN A 83 11.02 20.36 -10.52
N LEU A 84 9.75 20.06 -10.83
CA LEU A 84 9.02 20.49 -12.01
C LEU A 84 8.28 21.81 -11.80
N ARG A 85 8.95 22.81 -11.21
CA ARG A 85 8.36 24.12 -10.92
C ARG A 85 7.91 24.87 -12.17
N THR A 86 8.52 24.59 -13.32
CA THR A 86 8.16 25.20 -14.59
C THR A 86 8.08 24.16 -15.73
N PRO A 87 7.33 24.44 -16.81
CA PRO A 87 7.29 23.58 -17.99
C PRO A 87 8.67 23.31 -18.62
N LYS A 88 9.63 24.22 -18.43
CA LYS A 88 11.01 24.06 -18.93
C LYS A 88 11.77 23.01 -18.11
N ASP A 89 11.52 22.94 -16.81
CA ASP A 89 12.13 21.95 -15.91
C ASP A 89 11.64 20.53 -16.27
N PHE A 90 10.39 20.40 -16.69
CA PHE A 90 9.82 19.15 -17.19
C PHE A 90 10.50 18.62 -18.44
N ASN A 91 10.62 19.46 -19.46
CA ASN A 91 11.23 19.04 -20.72
C ASN A 91 12.70 18.64 -20.55
N LYS A 92 13.44 19.36 -19.69
CA LYS A 92 14.83 19.03 -19.37
C LYS A 92 14.94 17.68 -18.64
N CYS A 93 14.12 17.45 -17.62
CA CYS A 93 14.11 16.18 -16.87
C CYS A 93 13.79 14.99 -17.79
N MET A 94 12.80 15.14 -18.66
CA MET A 94 12.42 14.09 -19.61
C MET A 94 13.51 13.82 -20.67
N GLU A 95 14.27 14.83 -21.10
CA GLU A 95 15.44 14.62 -21.98
C GLU A 95 16.58 13.89 -21.29
N GLU A 96 16.86 14.19 -20.02
CA GLU A 96 17.89 13.49 -19.23
C GLU A 96 17.52 12.02 -19.00
N LEU A 97 16.26 11.73 -18.65
CA LEU A 97 15.76 10.36 -18.53
C LEU A 97 15.84 9.59 -19.85
N ARG A 98 15.51 10.22 -20.98
CA ARG A 98 15.64 9.63 -22.32
C ARG A 98 17.08 9.31 -22.71
N ARG A 99 18.08 9.97 -22.11
CA ARG A 99 19.51 9.73 -22.36
C ARG A 99 20.10 8.67 -21.44
N ALA A 100 19.41 8.31 -20.36
CA ALA A 100 19.87 7.35 -19.36
C ALA A 100 19.42 5.90 -19.65
N CYS A 101 18.50 5.70 -20.60
CA CYS A 101 18.14 4.40 -21.20
C CYS A 101 18.80 4.24 -22.57
#